data_AF-A0A4Q8UAZ4-F1
#
_entry.id   AF-A0A4Q8UAZ4-F1
#
_cell.length_a   1.000
_cell.length_b   1.000
_cell.length_c   1.000
_cell.angle_alpha   90.00
_cell.angle_beta   90.00
_cell.angle_gamma   90.00
#
_symmetry.space_group_name_H-M   'P 1'
#
loop_
_entity.id
_entity.type
_entity.pdbx_description
1 polymer ?
#
loop_
_entity_poly.entity_id
_entity_poly.type
_entity_poly.pdbx_seq_one_letter_code
_entity_poly.pdbx_strand_id
1 'polypeptide(L)'
;MIRIAKYALLVFTAAIATNSNAETDQHASQFSHFIESTEAIIEQYETLNWFSGNVLITHKGEVIFETSVGWANREKSQPNSSCTRFNIGSIAKHYTAVLTLQLVEEGTLALTDQIATFDLGLKDSLVKGITIEHLLKHQAGFGDIFTPEYMSNPLAFDTLTKKIALLKDSPLLFIPGSDYRYSNYGYILLGAILEKVTGTSFSSLLNSRIFSVIGDDTSSLSTNDFDECQSKRYHYTMDRTLEETLFREVSGPDGGIESTTDALDKFYTTLVFSNKLLKRNGPAFNAYFGNQPSHITAFGGGTGVSAAVELLVENELTIVVLANSDELVAERISNRLAQIFKGEEVNSVTLPAKHFVFQQFKTLGTNEFKAKFKTSYKTAGYSEFIGKAINESGLALIKNGQHEDGLEIIKMLNHFFPKAPQAYDSLAYAHFLMGQLEKSRVEFKKALNLNPNFKSDYHQNNFN
;
A
#
# COMPACT_ATOMS: atom_id res chain seq x y z
N MET A 1 -6.32 34.99 -5.00
CA MET A 1 -5.53 34.17 -4.05
C MET A 1 -4.17 33.93 -4.68
N ILE A 2 -3.13 34.25 -3.93
CA ILE A 2 -1.76 34.49 -4.41
C ILE A 2 -1.16 33.20 -4.97
N ARG A 3 -0.90 33.16 -6.29
CA ARG A 3 -0.07 32.15 -6.95
C ARG A 3 1.39 32.47 -6.65
N ILE A 4 2.04 31.68 -5.82
CA ILE A 4 3.52 31.66 -5.71
C ILE A 4 3.97 30.39 -6.41
N ALA A 5 4.69 30.55 -7.52
CA ALA A 5 5.45 29.47 -8.15
C ALA A 5 6.37 28.87 -7.08
N LYS A 6 6.17 27.59 -6.75
CA LYS A 6 6.80 26.89 -5.63
C LYS A 6 7.58 25.67 -6.10
N TYR A 7 8.49 25.85 -7.05
CA TYR A 7 9.57 24.90 -7.23
C TYR A 7 10.85 25.73 -7.29
N ALA A 8 11.66 25.63 -6.22
CA ALA A 8 12.99 26.17 -6.25
C ALA A 8 13.78 25.29 -7.21
N LEU A 9 13.95 25.76 -8.45
CA LEU A 9 14.88 25.17 -9.39
C LEU A 9 16.26 25.24 -8.73
N LEU A 10 16.76 24.10 -8.25
CA LEU A 10 18.16 23.98 -7.87
C LEU A 10 18.96 24.06 -9.18
N VAL A 11 19.32 25.29 -9.55
CA VAL A 11 20.13 25.56 -10.73
C VAL A 11 21.50 24.92 -10.49
N PHE A 12 21.74 23.79 -11.15
CA PHE A 12 23.08 23.26 -11.33
C PHE A 12 23.90 24.28 -12.11
N THR A 13 24.64 25.16 -11.43
CA THR A 13 25.78 25.84 -12.06
C THR A 13 26.90 24.83 -12.23
N ALA A 14 26.82 24.02 -13.29
CA ALA A 14 27.98 23.33 -13.80
C ALA A 14 28.91 24.38 -14.42
N ALA A 15 30.05 24.63 -13.78
CA ALA A 15 31.17 25.29 -14.44
C ALA A 15 31.72 24.32 -15.50
N ILE A 16 31.16 24.35 -16.70
CA ILE A 16 31.57 23.48 -17.81
C ILE A 16 32.87 24.06 -18.39
N ALA A 17 33.99 23.44 -18.02
CA ALA A 17 35.13 23.37 -18.91
C ALA A 17 34.70 22.62 -20.18
N THR A 18 34.87 23.26 -21.33
CA THR A 18 34.39 22.81 -22.64
C THR A 18 35.02 21.46 -23.04
N ASN A 19 34.23 20.40 -22.91
CA ASN A 19 34.28 19.16 -23.70
C ASN A 19 32.97 18.40 -23.42
N SER A 20 31.87 18.76 -24.10
CA SER A 20 30.64 18.00 -23.99
C SER A 20 30.68 16.78 -24.91
N ASN A 21 30.56 15.59 -24.32
CA ASN A 21 30.32 14.35 -25.05
C ASN A 21 28.81 14.21 -25.25
N ALA A 22 28.37 13.79 -26.45
CA ALA A 22 26.96 13.65 -26.79
C ALA A 22 26.15 12.74 -25.83
N GLU A 23 26.79 11.74 -25.21
CA GLU A 23 26.18 10.89 -24.18
C GLU A 23 25.90 11.65 -22.86
N THR A 24 26.78 12.58 -22.47
CA THR A 24 26.58 13.43 -21.28
C THR A 24 25.42 14.39 -21.49
N ASP A 25 25.31 14.97 -22.69
CA ASP A 25 24.23 15.89 -23.06
C ASP A 25 22.87 15.17 -23.14
N GLN A 26 22.83 13.93 -23.64
CA GLN A 26 21.62 13.12 -23.70
C GLN A 26 21.12 12.68 -22.31
N HIS A 27 22.02 12.27 -21.41
CA HIS A 27 21.65 11.93 -20.03
C HIS A 27 21.13 13.15 -19.26
N ALA A 28 21.79 14.31 -19.38
CA ALA A 28 21.30 15.54 -18.76
C ALA A 28 19.90 15.92 -19.29
N SER A 29 19.66 15.75 -20.59
CA SER A 29 18.36 16.01 -21.21
C SER A 29 17.25 15.07 -20.68
N GLN A 30 17.56 13.78 -20.48
CA GLN A 30 16.60 12.81 -19.92
C GLN A 30 16.16 13.20 -18.50
N PHE A 31 17.11 13.54 -17.63
CA PHE A 31 16.78 13.93 -16.25
C PHE A 31 15.98 15.22 -16.20
N SER A 32 16.35 16.24 -16.99
CA SER A 32 15.57 17.47 -17.07
C SER A 32 14.13 17.21 -17.50
N HIS A 33 13.92 16.40 -18.55
CA HIS A 33 12.57 16.03 -19.00
C HIS A 33 11.79 15.22 -17.96
N PHE A 34 12.47 14.33 -17.24
CA PHE A 34 11.86 13.55 -16.17
C PHE A 34 11.41 14.44 -14.98
N ILE A 35 12.22 15.44 -14.59
CA ILE A 35 11.85 16.39 -13.55
C ILE A 35 10.67 17.28 -13.98
N GLU A 36 10.70 17.82 -15.19
CA GLU A 36 9.57 18.59 -15.75
C GLU A 36 8.27 17.76 -15.76
N SER A 37 8.37 16.49 -16.15
CA SER A 37 7.24 15.57 -16.14
C SER A 37 6.77 15.25 -14.72
N THR A 38 7.69 15.16 -13.76
CA THR A 38 7.38 14.97 -12.35
C THR A 38 6.57 16.14 -11.81
N GLU A 39 7.04 17.37 -12.02
CA GLU A 39 6.33 18.60 -11.62
C GLU A 39 4.90 18.63 -12.19
N ALA A 40 4.75 18.34 -13.49
CA ALA A 40 3.45 18.34 -14.16
C ALA A 40 2.49 17.27 -13.60
N ILE A 41 3.00 16.09 -13.20
CA ILE A 41 2.17 15.06 -12.57
C ILE A 41 1.74 15.50 -11.17
N ILE A 42 2.65 16.04 -10.36
CA ILE A 42 2.32 16.49 -9.01
C ILE A 42 1.31 17.64 -9.05
N GLU A 43 1.48 18.61 -9.96
CA GLU A 43 0.52 19.71 -10.16
C GLU A 43 -0.87 19.20 -10.57
N GLN A 44 -0.95 18.16 -11.39
CA GLN A 44 -2.24 17.54 -11.76
C GLN A 44 -2.94 16.93 -10.53
N TYR A 45 -2.23 16.17 -9.70
CA TYR A 45 -2.81 15.59 -8.48
C TYR A 45 -3.18 16.65 -7.44
N GLU A 46 -2.37 17.71 -7.30
CA GLU A 46 -2.67 18.85 -6.44
C GLU A 46 -3.94 19.58 -6.91
N THR A 47 -4.04 19.87 -8.21
CA THR A 47 -5.22 20.54 -8.81
C THR A 47 -6.50 19.73 -8.63
N LEU A 48 -6.39 18.40 -8.65
CA LEU A 48 -7.49 17.48 -8.38
C LEU A 48 -7.83 17.38 -6.89
N ASN A 49 -7.07 18.04 -6.00
CA ASN A 49 -7.10 17.85 -4.54
C ASN A 49 -7.00 16.38 -4.14
N TRP A 50 -6.22 15.61 -4.91
CA TRP A 50 -6.08 14.17 -4.74
C TRP A 50 -4.72 13.75 -4.18
N PHE A 51 -3.86 14.72 -3.84
CA PHE A 51 -2.58 14.49 -3.19
C PHE A 51 -2.29 15.56 -2.14
N SER A 52 -1.85 15.09 -0.97
CA SER A 52 -1.32 15.86 0.13
C SER A 52 -0.24 14.99 0.77
N GLY A 53 1.01 15.42 0.67
CA GLY A 53 2.13 14.56 1.00
C GLY A 53 3.48 15.07 0.51
N ASN A 54 4.47 14.19 0.53
CA ASN A 54 5.85 14.46 0.14
C ASN A 54 6.28 13.57 -1.02
N VAL A 55 7.12 14.11 -1.90
CA VAL A 55 7.79 13.39 -2.97
C VAL A 55 9.28 13.68 -2.87
N LEU A 56 10.10 12.63 -2.92
CA LEU A 56 11.55 12.70 -3.00
C LEU A 56 12.02 11.83 -4.15
N ILE A 57 12.93 12.35 -4.97
CA ILE A 57 13.64 11.59 -5.99
C ILE A 57 15.12 11.81 -5.81
N THR A 58 15.86 10.70 -5.70
CA THR A 58 17.31 10.70 -5.63
C THR A 58 17.91 9.97 -6.81
N HIS A 59 19.09 10.39 -7.25
CA HIS A 59 19.89 9.71 -8.26
C HIS A 59 21.33 9.61 -7.75
N LYS A 60 21.86 8.39 -7.65
CA LYS A 60 23.19 8.10 -7.09
C LYS A 60 23.36 8.66 -5.66
N GLY A 61 22.29 8.61 -4.88
CA GLY A 61 22.25 9.11 -3.50
C GLY A 61 22.12 10.64 -3.37
N GLU A 62 22.04 11.38 -4.48
CA GLU A 62 21.87 12.84 -4.46
C GLU A 62 20.42 13.21 -4.76
N VAL A 63 19.87 14.18 -4.03
CA VAL A 63 18.50 14.68 -4.24
C VAL A 63 18.43 15.45 -5.56
N ILE A 64 17.57 14.99 -6.47
CA ILE A 64 17.31 15.67 -7.76
C ILE A 64 15.92 16.30 -7.84
N PHE A 65 14.99 15.89 -6.96
CA PHE A 65 13.68 16.51 -6.82
C PHE A 65 13.14 16.28 -5.41
N GLU A 66 12.61 17.33 -4.79
CA GLU A 66 11.94 17.24 -3.50
C GLU A 66 10.79 18.26 -3.46
N THR A 67 9.60 17.80 -3.09
CA THR A 67 8.47 18.71 -2.85
C THR A 67 7.52 18.20 -1.77
N SER A 68 6.86 19.15 -1.11
CA SER A 68 5.81 18.93 -0.13
C SER A 68 4.55 19.68 -0.56
N VAL A 69 3.44 18.95 -0.67
CA VAL A 69 2.15 19.44 -1.19
C VAL A 69 1.08 19.30 -0.12
N GLY A 70 0.18 20.28 -0.03
CA GLY A 70 -0.97 20.20 0.86
C GLY A 70 -0.65 20.32 2.35
N TRP A 71 -1.46 19.69 3.18
CA TRP A 71 -1.48 19.89 4.62
C TRP A 71 -1.15 18.60 5.38
N ALA A 72 -0.16 18.66 6.27
CA ALA A 72 0.08 17.61 7.26
C ALA A 72 -1.10 17.52 8.24
N ASN A 73 -1.66 18.67 8.60
CA ASN A 73 -2.86 18.78 9.41
C ASN A 73 -3.76 19.92 8.89
N ARG A 74 -4.92 19.56 8.33
CA ARG A 74 -5.87 20.50 7.73
C ARG A 74 -6.55 21.39 8.75
N GLU A 75 -6.92 20.86 9.92
CA GLU A 75 -7.59 21.62 10.98
C GLU A 75 -6.70 22.77 11.47
N LYS A 76 -5.41 22.49 11.65
CA LYS A 76 -4.41 23.47 12.09
C LYS A 76 -3.81 24.31 10.95
N SER A 77 -4.23 24.11 9.70
CA SER A 77 -3.61 24.72 8.52
C SER A 77 -2.08 24.55 8.51
N GLN A 78 -1.63 23.34 8.85
CA GLN A 78 -0.22 23.00 8.96
C GLN A 78 0.25 22.36 7.67
N PRO A 79 1.17 23.00 6.92
CA PRO A 79 1.62 22.49 5.63
C PRO A 79 2.48 21.23 5.82
N ASN A 80 2.49 20.37 4.81
CA ASN A 80 3.54 19.35 4.71
C ASN A 80 4.91 20.03 4.50
N SER A 81 5.96 19.40 5.02
CA SER A 81 7.36 19.77 4.82
C SER A 81 8.22 18.51 4.75
N SER A 82 9.50 18.64 4.41
CA SER A 82 10.42 17.49 4.33
C SER A 82 10.55 16.71 5.65
N CYS A 83 10.30 17.34 6.81
CA CYS A 83 10.30 16.64 8.10
C CYS A 83 9.01 15.86 8.37
N THR A 84 7.93 16.10 7.62
CA THR A 84 6.63 15.48 7.90
C THR A 84 6.73 13.96 7.80
N ARG A 85 6.35 13.30 8.89
CA ARG A 85 6.24 11.85 9.00
C ARG A 85 4.86 11.39 8.62
N PHE A 86 4.85 10.31 7.87
CA PHE A 86 3.66 9.61 7.43
C PHE A 86 3.74 8.16 7.89
N ASN A 87 2.59 7.58 8.13
CA ASN A 87 2.52 6.14 8.30
C ASN A 87 2.90 5.48 6.97
N ILE A 88 3.88 4.57 6.96
CA ILE A 88 4.33 3.90 5.74
C ILE A 88 3.62 2.56 5.49
N GLY A 89 2.61 2.25 6.31
CA GLY A 89 1.83 1.01 6.22
C GLY A 89 2.73 -0.22 6.12
N SER A 90 2.45 -1.04 5.11
CA SER A 90 3.13 -2.32 4.88
C SER A 90 4.59 -2.24 4.40
N ILE A 91 5.13 -1.04 4.11
CA ILE A 91 6.58 -0.90 3.87
C ILE A 91 7.38 -1.36 5.10
N ALA A 92 6.81 -1.26 6.30
CA ALA A 92 7.40 -1.78 7.54
C ALA A 92 7.81 -3.26 7.47
N LYS A 93 7.16 -4.06 6.61
CA LYS A 93 7.53 -5.47 6.38
C LYS A 93 8.95 -5.62 5.87
N HIS A 94 9.46 -4.69 5.05
CA HIS A 94 10.86 -4.73 4.62
C HIS A 94 11.83 -4.54 5.80
N TYR A 95 11.49 -3.73 6.79
CA TYR A 95 12.29 -3.57 8.00
C TYR A 95 12.33 -4.86 8.82
N THR A 96 11.18 -5.49 9.02
CA THR A 96 11.08 -6.80 9.71
C THR A 96 11.83 -7.90 8.95
N ALA A 97 11.75 -7.91 7.62
CA ALA A 97 12.49 -8.84 6.78
C ALA A 97 14.00 -8.63 6.94
N VAL A 98 14.49 -7.38 6.89
CA VAL A 98 15.91 -7.05 7.10
C VAL A 98 16.38 -7.50 8.47
N LEU A 99 15.65 -7.22 9.55
CA LEU A 99 16.01 -7.70 10.90
C LEU A 99 16.09 -9.24 10.97
N THR A 100 15.13 -9.93 10.34
CA THR A 100 15.12 -11.40 10.27
C THR A 100 16.35 -11.91 9.52
N LEU A 101 16.64 -11.33 8.36
CA LEU A 101 17.75 -11.72 7.50
C LEU A 101 19.12 -11.40 8.12
N GLN A 102 19.24 -10.33 8.91
CA GLN A 102 20.44 -10.04 9.69
C GLN A 102 20.74 -11.19 10.66
N LEU A 103 19.73 -11.66 11.40
CA LEU A 103 19.90 -12.82 12.29
C LEU A 103 20.19 -14.12 11.53
N VAL A 104 19.73 -14.24 10.28
CA VAL A 104 20.13 -15.35 9.39
C VAL A 104 21.59 -15.24 8.96
N GLU A 105 22.08 -14.05 8.60
CA GLU A 105 23.50 -13.83 8.26
C GLU A 105 24.43 -14.06 9.46
N GLU A 106 23.95 -13.77 10.67
CA GLU A 106 24.63 -14.02 11.95
C GLU A 106 24.62 -15.51 12.36
N GLY A 107 23.78 -16.34 11.71
CA GLY A 107 23.61 -17.76 12.06
C GLY A 107 22.75 -18.00 13.31
N THR A 108 22.10 -16.96 13.84
CA THR A 108 21.17 -17.04 14.97
C THR A 108 19.83 -17.65 14.55
N LEU A 109 19.42 -17.42 13.30
CA LEU A 109 18.26 -18.02 12.66
C LEU A 109 18.68 -18.74 11.38
N ALA A 110 17.88 -19.70 10.93
CA ALA A 110 17.92 -20.24 9.58
C ALA A 110 16.56 -20.06 8.90
N LEU A 111 16.58 -19.86 7.57
CA LEU A 111 15.35 -19.79 6.77
C LEU A 111 14.48 -21.04 6.90
N THR A 112 15.10 -22.18 7.16
CA THR A 112 14.46 -23.49 7.35
C THR A 112 13.99 -23.76 8.77
N ASP A 113 14.25 -22.87 9.72
CA ASP A 113 13.80 -23.05 11.12
C ASP A 113 12.28 -23.14 11.16
N GLN A 114 11.79 -24.17 11.84
CA GLN A 114 10.35 -24.36 12.01
C GLN A 114 9.84 -23.43 13.10
N ILE A 115 8.79 -22.68 12.82
CA ILE A 115 8.31 -21.66 13.77
C ILE A 115 7.75 -22.27 15.06
N ALA A 116 7.38 -23.56 15.03
CA ALA A 116 6.92 -24.32 16.19
C ALA A 116 7.97 -24.40 17.32
N THR A 117 9.26 -24.25 17.01
CA THR A 117 10.34 -24.37 18.00
C THR A 117 10.48 -23.13 18.89
N PHE A 118 9.89 -21.99 18.51
CA PHE A 118 10.05 -20.73 19.26
C PHE A 118 9.03 -20.55 20.40
N ASP A 119 8.07 -21.47 20.56
CA ASP A 119 7.04 -21.45 21.61
C ASP A 119 6.33 -20.08 21.74
N LEU A 120 5.54 -19.76 20.71
CA LEU A 120 4.77 -18.52 20.60
C LEU A 120 3.36 -18.63 21.21
N GLY A 121 3.08 -19.71 21.96
CA GLY A 121 1.75 -19.95 22.53
C GLY A 121 0.68 -20.36 21.50
N LEU A 122 1.09 -20.90 20.35
CA LEU A 122 0.22 -21.47 19.32
C LEU A 122 0.21 -23.00 19.41
N LYS A 123 -0.87 -23.64 18.97
CA LYS A 123 -0.96 -25.11 18.91
C LYS A 123 0.01 -25.64 17.86
N ASP A 124 0.79 -26.66 18.18
CA ASP A 124 1.71 -27.31 17.24
C ASP A 124 1.04 -27.69 15.92
N SER A 125 -0.19 -28.20 15.97
CA SER A 125 -0.96 -28.58 14.78
C SER A 125 -1.19 -27.44 13.79
N LEU A 126 -1.18 -26.19 14.26
CA LEU A 126 -1.37 -25.00 13.43
C LEU A 126 -0.05 -24.55 12.77
N VAL A 127 1.07 -24.71 13.47
CA VAL A 127 2.37 -24.14 13.07
C VAL A 127 3.37 -25.18 12.55
N LYS A 128 3.04 -26.47 12.67
CA LYS A 128 3.89 -27.57 12.20
C LYS A 128 4.18 -27.46 10.71
N GLY A 129 5.47 -27.51 10.36
CA GLY A 129 5.92 -27.43 8.96
C GLY A 129 5.96 -26.01 8.38
N ILE A 130 5.61 -24.98 9.16
CA ILE A 130 5.82 -23.59 8.75
C ILE A 130 7.25 -23.18 9.11
N THR A 131 7.97 -22.60 8.16
CA THR A 131 9.35 -22.12 8.35
C THR A 131 9.42 -20.59 8.37
N ILE A 132 10.57 -20.04 8.79
CA ILE A 132 10.88 -18.60 8.64
C ILE A 132 10.72 -18.15 7.19
N GLU A 133 11.19 -18.95 6.23
CA GLU A 133 11.03 -18.67 4.80
C GLU A 133 9.56 -18.60 4.37
N HIS A 134 8.71 -19.51 4.87
CA HIS A 134 7.28 -19.46 4.59
C HIS A 134 6.62 -18.17 5.11
N LEU A 135 7.05 -17.64 6.27
CA LEU A 135 6.56 -16.36 6.78
C LEU A 135 6.98 -15.19 5.87
N LEU A 136 8.29 -15.12 5.55
CA LEU A 136 8.86 -14.08 4.69
C LEU A 136 8.23 -14.05 3.29
N LYS A 137 7.89 -15.22 2.73
CA LYS A 137 7.35 -15.34 1.37
C LYS A 137 5.82 -15.33 1.30
N HIS A 138 5.13 -15.12 2.42
CA HIS A 138 3.66 -15.22 2.50
C HIS A 138 3.10 -16.59 2.04
N GLN A 139 3.80 -17.67 2.40
CA GLN A 139 3.45 -19.06 2.03
C GLN A 139 3.05 -19.90 3.24
N ALA A 140 2.79 -19.27 4.39
CA ALA A 140 2.48 -19.97 5.63
C ALA A 140 1.05 -20.52 5.71
N GLY A 141 0.13 -20.03 4.87
CA GLY A 141 -1.28 -20.45 4.88
C GLY A 141 -2.17 -19.68 5.87
N PHE A 142 -1.65 -18.68 6.59
CA PHE A 142 -2.45 -17.89 7.53
C PHE A 142 -3.46 -16.97 6.83
N GLY A 143 -4.58 -16.73 7.51
CA GLY A 143 -5.49 -15.63 7.19
C GLY A 143 -4.89 -14.26 7.52
N ASP A 144 -5.74 -13.24 7.64
CA ASP A 144 -5.31 -11.88 7.99
C ASP A 144 -5.73 -11.53 9.44
N ILE A 145 -5.04 -10.56 10.05
CA ILE A 145 -5.35 -10.05 11.39
C ILE A 145 -6.65 -9.26 11.43
N PHE A 146 -7.11 -8.71 10.29
CA PHE A 146 -8.34 -7.92 10.17
C PHE A 146 -9.64 -8.74 10.32
N THR A 147 -9.75 -9.50 11.40
CA THR A 147 -10.96 -10.21 11.82
C THR A 147 -11.98 -9.22 12.40
N PRO A 148 -13.27 -9.56 12.47
CA PRO A 148 -14.26 -8.71 13.14
C PRO A 148 -13.89 -8.37 14.59
N GLU A 149 -13.26 -9.30 15.31
CA GLU A 149 -12.79 -9.09 16.68
C GLU A 149 -11.70 -8.02 16.74
N TYR A 150 -10.66 -8.12 15.90
CA TYR A 150 -9.61 -7.10 15.80
C TYR A 150 -10.18 -5.74 15.39
N MET A 151 -11.00 -5.72 14.33
CA MET A 151 -11.54 -4.48 13.76
C MET A 151 -12.52 -3.75 14.70
N SER A 152 -13.07 -4.43 15.71
CA SER A 152 -13.92 -3.80 16.72
C SER A 152 -13.16 -2.85 17.64
N ASN A 153 -11.89 -3.16 17.94
CA ASN A 153 -11.01 -2.32 18.74
C ASN A 153 -9.52 -2.67 18.48
N PRO A 154 -8.92 -2.23 17.36
CA PRO A 154 -7.54 -2.56 17.02
C PRO A 154 -6.52 -2.14 18.09
N LEU A 155 -6.81 -1.04 18.80
CA LEU A 155 -5.97 -0.51 19.87
C LEU A 155 -5.91 -1.42 21.11
N ALA A 156 -6.86 -2.34 21.30
CA ALA A 156 -6.79 -3.33 22.38
C ALA A 156 -5.67 -4.35 22.19
N PHE A 157 -5.21 -4.56 20.95
CA PHE A 157 -4.19 -5.53 20.56
C PHE A 157 -2.80 -4.87 20.52
N ASP A 158 -2.44 -4.24 21.64
CA ASP A 158 -1.23 -3.44 21.87
C ASP A 158 0.10 -4.21 22.02
N THR A 159 0.05 -5.54 21.95
CA THR A 159 1.23 -6.41 22.07
C THR A 159 1.17 -7.54 21.05
N LEU A 160 2.33 -8.05 20.65
CA LEU A 160 2.42 -9.20 19.74
C LEU A 160 1.70 -10.43 20.31
N THR A 161 1.79 -10.66 21.62
CA THR A 161 1.07 -11.76 22.29
C THR A 161 -0.45 -11.66 22.15
N LYS A 162 -1.03 -10.44 22.30
CA LYS A 162 -2.46 -10.23 22.10
C LYS A 162 -2.85 -10.44 20.62
N LYS A 163 -2.06 -9.92 19.68
CA LYS A 163 -2.27 -10.15 18.24
C LYS A 163 -2.23 -11.65 17.89
N ILE A 164 -1.24 -12.38 18.38
CA ILE A 164 -1.07 -13.83 18.16
C ILE A 164 -2.22 -14.64 18.77
N ALA A 165 -2.82 -14.19 19.87
CA ALA A 165 -3.93 -14.90 20.51
C ALA A 165 -5.15 -15.08 19.58
N LEU A 166 -5.40 -14.14 18.67
CA LEU A 166 -6.46 -14.21 17.66
C LEU A 166 -6.23 -15.35 16.64
N LEU A 167 -4.99 -15.81 16.48
CA LEU A 167 -4.63 -16.84 15.51
C LEU A 167 -4.89 -18.26 16.04
N LYS A 168 -5.03 -18.46 17.37
CA LYS A 168 -5.02 -19.77 18.03
C LYS A 168 -6.03 -20.80 17.50
N ASP A 169 -7.19 -20.33 17.05
CA ASP A 169 -8.28 -21.17 16.57
C ASP A 169 -8.61 -20.93 15.08
N SER A 170 -7.72 -20.22 14.37
CA SER A 170 -7.87 -19.96 12.94
C SER A 170 -7.27 -21.11 12.11
N PRO A 171 -8.01 -21.73 11.19
CA PRO A 171 -7.45 -22.76 10.32
C PRO A 171 -6.49 -22.16 9.29
N LEU A 172 -5.54 -22.96 8.81
CA LEU A 172 -4.77 -22.62 7.62
C LEU A 172 -5.68 -22.67 6.39
N LEU A 173 -5.43 -21.77 5.45
CA LEU A 173 -6.15 -21.63 4.19
C LEU A 173 -5.61 -22.60 3.13
N PHE A 174 -4.35 -23.02 3.27
CA PHE A 174 -3.67 -23.98 2.40
C PHE A 174 -2.48 -24.60 3.15
N ILE A 175 -1.87 -25.63 2.57
CA ILE A 175 -0.71 -26.32 3.13
C ILE A 175 0.52 -25.39 3.06
N PRO A 176 1.30 -25.20 4.14
CA PRO A 176 2.48 -24.34 4.11
C PRO A 176 3.42 -24.67 2.93
N GLY A 177 3.80 -23.65 2.16
CA GLY A 177 4.64 -23.77 0.97
C GLY A 177 3.91 -24.17 -0.33
N SER A 178 2.64 -24.62 -0.27
CA SER A 178 1.92 -25.07 -1.47
C SER A 178 1.26 -23.94 -2.28
N ASP A 179 1.08 -22.77 -1.68
CA ASP A 179 0.41 -21.62 -2.29
C ASP A 179 0.95 -20.31 -1.70
N TYR A 180 0.46 -19.18 -2.23
CA TYR A 180 0.79 -17.82 -1.80
C TYR A 180 -0.46 -17.07 -1.37
N ARG A 181 -0.41 -16.46 -0.19
CA ARG A 181 -1.40 -15.46 0.22
C ARG A 181 -0.78 -14.46 1.18
N TYR A 182 -0.83 -13.20 0.77
CA TYR A 182 -0.43 -12.08 1.61
C TYR A 182 -1.11 -12.16 2.99
N SER A 183 -0.32 -12.04 4.04
CA SER A 183 -0.79 -12.14 5.42
C SER A 183 0.06 -11.29 6.35
N ASN A 184 -0.61 -10.44 7.14
CA ASN A 184 0.02 -9.68 8.22
C ASN A 184 0.55 -10.59 9.34
N TYR A 185 -0.11 -11.74 9.59
CA TYR A 185 0.35 -12.68 10.63
C TYR A 185 1.73 -13.24 10.37
N GLY A 186 2.13 -13.41 9.10
CA GLY A 186 3.50 -13.81 8.77
C GLY A 186 4.54 -12.91 9.44
N TYR A 187 4.32 -11.60 9.34
CA TYR A 187 5.25 -10.60 9.85
C TYR A 187 5.10 -10.35 11.36
N ILE A 188 3.88 -10.40 11.89
CA ILE A 188 3.65 -10.38 13.35
C ILE A 188 4.42 -11.52 14.04
N LEU A 189 4.38 -12.73 13.46
CA LEU A 189 5.10 -13.88 14.00
C LEU A 189 6.62 -13.72 13.85
N LEU A 190 7.11 -13.19 12.73
CA LEU A 190 8.54 -12.85 12.59
C LEU A 190 8.99 -11.86 13.68
N GLY A 191 8.22 -10.82 13.95
CA GLY A 191 8.51 -9.88 15.03
C GLY A 191 8.55 -10.55 16.40
N ALA A 192 7.61 -11.46 16.69
CA ALA A 192 7.61 -12.18 17.96
C ALA A 192 8.79 -13.14 18.10
N ILE A 193 9.22 -13.77 17.00
CA ILE A 193 10.43 -14.60 16.96
C ILE A 193 11.66 -13.74 17.20
N LEU A 194 11.77 -12.57 16.55
CA LEU A 194 12.85 -11.61 16.77
C LEU A 194 12.94 -11.20 18.25
N GLU A 195 11.83 -10.85 18.90
CA GLU A 195 11.81 -10.52 20.33
C GLU A 195 12.22 -11.71 21.20
N LYS A 196 11.72 -12.92 20.87
CA LYS A 196 12.02 -14.16 21.62
C LYS A 196 13.50 -14.52 21.59
N VAL A 197 14.12 -14.51 20.40
CA VAL A 197 15.51 -14.97 20.23
C VAL A 197 16.54 -13.94 20.68
N THR A 198 16.19 -12.65 20.66
CA THR A 198 17.10 -11.57 21.07
C THR A 198 16.87 -11.09 22.51
N GLY A 199 15.72 -11.40 23.11
CA GLY A 199 15.30 -10.83 24.40
C GLY A 199 15.08 -9.32 24.36
N THR A 200 14.97 -8.71 23.17
CA THR A 200 14.90 -7.27 22.96
C THR A 200 13.60 -6.91 22.25
N SER A 201 12.97 -5.79 22.61
CA SER A 201 11.72 -5.36 21.96
C SER A 201 11.93 -5.07 20.47
N PHE A 202 10.88 -5.28 19.66
CA PHE A 202 10.93 -5.01 18.23
C PHE A 202 11.27 -3.55 17.92
N SER A 203 10.72 -2.60 18.70
CA SER A 203 11.07 -1.18 18.57
C SER A 203 12.55 -0.90 18.85
N SER A 204 13.12 -1.58 19.86
CA SER A 204 14.55 -1.45 20.16
C SER A 204 15.41 -2.06 19.06
N LEU A 205 15.00 -3.19 18.47
CA LEU A 205 15.70 -3.79 17.33
C LEU A 205 15.69 -2.88 16.10
N LEU A 206 14.55 -2.29 15.75
CA LEU A 206 14.47 -1.29 14.67
C LEU A 206 15.47 -0.16 14.91
N ASN A 207 15.47 0.41 16.12
CA ASN A 207 16.34 1.51 16.46
C ASN A 207 17.83 1.14 16.36
N SER A 208 18.25 0.05 17.02
CA SER A 208 19.67 -0.30 17.15
C SER A 208 20.26 -0.93 15.89
N ARG A 209 19.46 -1.67 15.12
CA ARG A 209 19.96 -2.46 13.96
C ARG A 209 19.62 -1.85 12.60
N ILE A 210 18.69 -0.90 12.55
CA ILE A 210 18.33 -0.21 11.30
C ILE A 210 18.47 1.30 11.44
N PHE A 211 17.61 1.97 12.22
CA PHE A 211 17.52 3.44 12.22
C PHE A 211 18.86 4.11 12.57
N SER A 212 19.51 3.66 13.65
CA SER A 212 20.84 4.19 14.03
C SER A 212 21.93 3.87 12.99
N VAL A 213 21.82 2.75 12.25
CA VAL A 213 22.80 2.33 11.24
C VAL A 213 22.71 3.20 9.98
N ILE A 214 21.49 3.60 9.61
CA ILE A 214 21.23 4.46 8.45
C ILE A 214 21.23 5.96 8.79
N GLY A 215 21.40 6.31 10.08
CA GLY A 215 21.36 7.70 10.54
C GLY A 215 19.97 8.33 10.44
N ASP A 216 18.94 7.55 10.76
CA ASP A 216 17.55 7.98 10.88
C ASP A 216 17.18 8.13 12.36
N ASP A 217 16.87 9.35 12.77
CA ASP A 217 16.35 9.70 14.10
C ASP A 217 14.89 10.17 14.05
N THR A 218 14.26 10.06 12.86
CA THR A 218 12.90 10.54 12.61
C THR A 218 11.87 9.41 12.69
N SER A 219 12.24 8.18 12.31
CA SER A 219 11.29 7.07 12.25
C SER A 219 10.97 6.45 13.61
N SER A 220 9.72 6.06 13.81
CA SER A 220 9.32 5.29 15.00
C SER A 220 8.05 4.48 14.80
N LEU A 221 7.74 3.59 15.74
CA LEU A 221 6.44 2.87 15.80
C LEU A 221 5.35 3.68 16.52
N SER A 222 5.61 4.93 16.88
CA SER A 222 4.68 5.76 17.64
C SER A 222 4.36 7.04 16.89
N THR A 223 3.07 7.38 16.84
CA THR A 223 2.63 8.70 16.38
C THR A 223 2.82 9.72 17.50
N ASN A 224 3.32 10.91 17.18
CA ASN A 224 3.32 12.05 18.11
C ASN A 224 2.40 13.16 17.59
N ASP A 225 1.14 13.15 18.02
CA ASP A 225 0.12 14.12 17.59
C ASP A 225 0.39 15.58 18.02
N PHE A 226 1.37 15.80 18.90
CA PHE A 226 1.81 17.12 19.34
C PHE A 226 3.01 17.64 18.53
N ASP A 227 3.63 16.80 17.72
CA ASP A 227 4.76 17.18 16.88
C ASP A 227 4.28 17.83 15.59
N GLU A 228 4.92 18.93 15.21
CA GLU A 228 4.62 19.62 13.96
C GLU A 228 5.06 18.84 12.71
N CYS A 229 5.97 17.89 12.88
CA CYS A 229 6.43 16.98 11.84
C CYS A 229 5.61 15.67 11.82
N GLN A 230 4.41 15.61 12.42
CA GLN A 230 3.51 14.45 12.32
C GLN A 230 2.28 14.76 11.47
N SER A 231 2.04 13.97 10.42
CA SER A 231 0.81 14.08 9.64
C SER A 231 -0.41 13.48 10.36
N LYS A 232 -1.57 14.11 10.19
CA LYS A 232 -2.90 13.52 10.41
C LYS A 232 -3.30 12.71 9.20
N ARG A 233 -4.11 11.66 9.42
CA ARG A 233 -4.55 10.72 8.37
C ARG A 233 -5.96 11.08 7.89
N TYR A 234 -6.17 11.06 6.59
CA TYR A 234 -7.45 11.43 5.97
C TYR A 234 -7.93 10.35 5.00
N HIS A 235 -9.23 10.19 4.77
CA HIS A 235 -9.74 9.31 3.72
C HIS A 235 -10.61 10.08 2.73
N TYR A 236 -10.65 9.61 1.48
CA TYR A 236 -11.60 10.14 0.50
C TYR A 236 -12.96 9.46 0.65
N THR A 237 -14.02 10.25 0.76
CA THR A 237 -15.39 9.79 0.59
C THR A 237 -15.68 9.51 -0.89
N MET A 238 -16.80 8.84 -1.17
CA MET A 238 -17.18 8.54 -2.56
C MET A 238 -17.41 9.79 -3.41
N ASP A 239 -17.85 10.90 -2.80
CA ASP A 239 -18.01 12.21 -3.46
C ASP A 239 -16.70 13.02 -3.55
N ARG A 240 -15.56 12.42 -3.21
CA ARG A 240 -14.21 13.01 -3.28
C ARG A 240 -13.91 14.04 -2.19
N THR A 241 -14.73 14.11 -1.15
CA THR A 241 -14.42 14.90 0.04
C THR A 241 -13.34 14.21 0.86
N LEU A 242 -12.36 14.98 1.33
CA LEU A 242 -11.30 14.47 2.19
C LEU A 242 -11.69 14.70 3.66
N GLU A 243 -11.79 13.63 4.44
CA GLU A 243 -12.23 13.63 5.85
C GLU A 243 -11.16 13.03 6.75
N GLU A 244 -10.98 13.52 7.99
CA GLU A 244 -10.02 12.92 8.92
C GLU A 244 -10.53 11.53 9.33
N THR A 245 -9.68 10.51 9.23
CA THR A 245 -10.02 9.18 9.74
C THR A 245 -9.67 9.08 11.22
N LEU A 246 -10.58 8.48 11.99
CA LEU A 246 -10.33 8.10 13.39
C LEU A 246 -9.79 6.67 13.53
N PHE A 247 -9.71 5.92 12.43
CA PHE A 247 -9.16 4.57 12.47
C PHE A 247 -7.68 4.60 12.88
N ARG A 248 -7.36 3.90 13.97
CA ARG A 248 -5.99 3.76 14.48
C ARG A 248 -5.76 2.31 14.88
N GLU A 249 -4.53 1.88 14.71
CA GLU A 249 -4.05 0.57 15.11
C GLU A 249 -2.67 0.70 15.76
N VAL A 250 -2.28 -0.32 16.52
CA VAL A 250 -0.94 -0.36 17.12
C VAL A 250 0.06 -0.84 16.08
N SER A 251 0.96 0.06 15.69
CA SER A 251 2.05 -0.22 14.75
C SER A 251 2.93 -1.36 15.23
N GLY A 252 3.51 -2.10 14.30
CA GLY A 252 4.33 -3.26 14.60
C GLY A 252 5.06 -3.84 13.40
N PRO A 253 5.48 -5.11 13.50
CA PRO A 253 6.27 -5.78 12.48
C PRO A 253 5.61 -5.89 11.10
N ASP A 254 4.28 -5.88 11.06
CA ASP A 254 3.48 -5.97 9.85
C ASP A 254 3.16 -4.61 9.22
N GLY A 255 3.22 -3.52 9.98
CA GLY A 255 2.82 -2.23 9.46
C GLY A 255 2.95 -1.08 10.45
N GLY A 256 3.03 0.13 9.91
CA GLY A 256 2.69 1.32 10.66
C GLY A 256 3.84 2.14 11.24
N ILE A 257 5.08 1.92 10.77
CA ILE A 257 6.19 2.85 11.07
C ILE A 257 5.79 4.26 10.58
N GLU A 258 5.99 5.27 11.41
CA GLU A 258 5.92 6.67 11.03
C GLU A 258 7.31 7.09 10.52
N SER A 259 7.43 7.57 9.29
CA SER A 259 8.72 7.84 8.62
C SER A 259 8.62 9.03 7.67
N THR A 260 9.75 9.60 7.29
CA THR A 260 9.90 10.63 6.24
C THR A 260 10.31 10.00 4.90
N THR A 261 10.25 10.79 3.84
CA THR A 261 10.77 10.39 2.51
C THR A 261 12.28 10.15 2.53
N ASP A 262 13.04 11.00 3.23
CA ASP A 262 14.49 10.90 3.42
C ASP A 262 14.89 9.61 4.17
N ALA A 263 14.17 9.28 5.24
CA ALA A 263 14.42 8.04 5.99
C ALA A 263 14.20 6.78 5.14
N LEU A 264 13.17 6.77 4.28
CA LEU A 264 12.94 5.67 3.34
C LEU A 264 14.04 5.60 2.28
N ASP A 265 14.44 6.73 1.68
CA ASP A 265 15.55 6.75 0.73
C ASP A 265 16.83 6.20 1.36
N LYS A 266 17.20 6.66 2.56
CA LYS A 266 18.35 6.14 3.33
C LYS A 266 18.26 4.64 3.58
N PHE A 267 17.07 4.14 3.95
CA PHE A 267 16.87 2.71 4.18
C PHE A 267 17.12 1.89 2.90
N TYR A 268 16.49 2.24 1.79
CA TYR A 268 16.60 1.49 0.53
C TYR A 268 17.97 1.62 -0.12
N THR A 269 18.54 2.82 -0.16
CA THR A 269 19.88 3.05 -0.71
C THR A 269 20.95 2.33 0.12
N THR A 270 20.86 2.36 1.46
CA THR A 270 21.78 1.62 2.33
C THR A 270 21.64 0.11 2.14
N LEU A 271 20.40 -0.39 2.05
CA LEU A 271 20.11 -1.80 1.85
C LEU A 271 20.68 -2.34 0.53
N VAL A 272 20.58 -1.57 -0.55
CA VAL A 272 20.89 -2.06 -1.91
C VAL A 272 22.29 -1.68 -2.37
N PHE A 273 22.81 -0.52 -1.97
CA PHE A 273 24.11 0.00 -2.46
C PHE A 273 25.23 -0.11 -1.44
N SER A 274 25.00 -0.70 -0.27
CA SER A 274 26.03 -0.95 0.75
C SER A 274 25.95 -2.35 1.34
N ASN A 275 26.84 -2.66 2.29
CA ASN A 275 26.80 -3.88 3.11
C ASN A 275 26.43 -3.60 4.58
N LYS A 276 25.89 -2.41 4.89
CA LYS A 276 25.65 -1.98 6.28
C LYS A 276 24.46 -2.66 6.93
N LEU A 277 23.38 -2.90 6.16
CA LEU A 277 22.16 -3.55 6.68
C LEU A 277 22.16 -5.06 6.44
N LEU A 278 22.54 -5.50 5.25
CA LEU A 278 22.73 -6.90 4.86
C LEU A 278 23.92 -6.98 3.90
N LYS A 279 24.54 -8.15 3.77
CA LYS A 279 25.56 -8.35 2.73
C LYS A 279 24.88 -8.34 1.36
N ARG A 280 25.13 -7.29 0.56
CA ARG A 280 24.64 -7.17 -0.81
C ARG A 280 25.11 -8.38 -1.61
N ASN A 281 24.18 -9.05 -2.30
CA ASN A 281 24.38 -10.30 -3.04
C ASN A 281 24.69 -11.53 -2.17
N GLY A 282 24.59 -11.42 -0.85
CA GLY A 282 24.69 -12.54 0.08
C GLY A 282 23.47 -13.47 -0.01
N PRO A 283 23.57 -14.72 0.49
CA PRO A 283 22.45 -15.68 0.43
C PRO A 283 21.17 -15.16 1.08
N ALA A 284 21.26 -14.45 2.22
CA ALA A 284 20.10 -13.91 2.93
C ALA A 284 19.41 -12.81 2.11
N PHE A 285 20.17 -11.86 1.57
CA PHE A 285 19.64 -10.83 0.67
C PHE A 285 18.95 -11.47 -0.55
N ASN A 286 19.63 -12.39 -1.23
CA ASN A 286 19.13 -13.02 -2.46
C ASN A 286 17.87 -13.86 -2.22
N ALA A 287 17.72 -14.45 -1.04
CA ALA A 287 16.56 -15.28 -0.70
C ALA A 287 15.24 -14.48 -0.64
N TYR A 288 15.32 -13.16 -0.37
CA TYR A 288 14.16 -12.30 -0.21
C TYR A 288 14.04 -11.23 -1.31
N PHE A 289 15.12 -10.49 -1.59
CA PHE A 289 15.13 -9.40 -2.57
C PHE A 289 15.49 -9.87 -3.99
N GLY A 290 15.86 -11.14 -4.15
CA GLY A 290 16.33 -11.70 -5.42
C GLY A 290 17.81 -11.42 -5.69
N ASN A 291 18.35 -12.11 -6.70
CA ASN A 291 19.73 -11.93 -7.13
C ASN A 291 19.82 -10.78 -8.15
N GLN A 292 20.52 -9.70 -7.81
CA GLN A 292 20.65 -8.49 -8.64
C GLN A 292 19.28 -7.97 -9.13
N PRO A 293 18.35 -7.59 -8.23
CA PRO A 293 17.07 -7.04 -8.66
C PRO A 293 17.30 -5.77 -9.49
N SER A 294 16.66 -5.66 -10.65
CA SER A 294 16.70 -4.43 -11.46
C SER A 294 15.75 -3.35 -10.92
N HIS A 295 14.71 -3.77 -10.20
CA HIS A 295 13.70 -2.89 -9.62
C HIS A 295 13.24 -3.44 -8.26
N ILE A 296 13.39 -2.65 -7.20
CA ILE A 296 12.79 -2.94 -5.89
C ILE A 296 11.61 -2.00 -5.69
N THR A 297 10.45 -2.55 -5.34
CA THR A 297 9.25 -1.79 -5.03
C THR A 297 8.81 -2.08 -3.61
N ALA A 298 8.18 -1.09 -2.97
CA ALA A 298 7.50 -1.30 -1.71
C ALA A 298 6.32 -0.34 -1.57
N PHE A 299 5.19 -0.88 -1.15
CA PHE A 299 3.95 -0.14 -1.03
C PHE A 299 3.31 -0.34 0.35
N GLY A 300 2.67 0.70 0.84
CA GLY A 300 1.97 0.71 2.11
C GLY A 300 0.65 1.44 1.98
N GLY A 301 -0.45 0.69 2.10
CA GLY A 301 -1.80 1.21 2.00
C GLY A 301 -2.64 0.86 3.23
N GLY A 302 -3.61 1.71 3.52
CA GLY A 302 -4.60 1.54 4.59
C GLY A 302 -5.52 2.75 4.65
N THR A 303 -6.49 2.77 5.56
CA THR A 303 -7.35 3.95 5.73
C THR A 303 -6.50 5.15 6.17
N GLY A 304 -6.49 6.18 5.32
CA GLY A 304 -5.63 7.36 5.42
C GLY A 304 -4.13 7.13 5.39
N VAL A 305 -3.70 6.03 4.75
CA VAL A 305 -2.29 5.68 4.57
C VAL A 305 -2.06 5.33 3.10
N SER A 306 -1.07 5.98 2.48
CA SER A 306 -0.58 5.63 1.15
C SER A 306 0.88 6.03 1.04
N ALA A 307 1.73 5.03 0.80
CA ALA A 307 3.18 5.16 0.77
C ALA A 307 3.75 4.27 -0.32
N ALA A 308 4.75 4.77 -1.04
CA ALA A 308 5.38 4.06 -2.13
C ALA A 308 6.88 4.37 -2.25
N VAL A 309 7.65 3.32 -2.56
CA VAL A 309 9.05 3.40 -2.95
C VAL A 309 9.24 2.62 -4.24
N GLU A 310 9.89 3.25 -5.22
CA GLU A 310 10.40 2.64 -6.44
C GLU A 310 11.92 2.85 -6.45
N LEU A 311 12.70 1.77 -6.49
CA LEU A 311 14.16 1.84 -6.60
C LEU A 311 14.60 1.14 -7.89
N LEU A 312 14.91 1.93 -8.92
CA LEU A 312 15.47 1.46 -10.18
C LEU A 312 16.97 1.25 -10.00
N VAL A 313 17.35 0.01 -9.67
CA VAL A 313 18.67 -0.34 -9.16
C VAL A 313 19.76 -0.08 -10.19
N GLU A 314 19.53 -0.42 -11.46
CA GLU A 314 20.49 -0.21 -12.56
C GLU A 314 20.74 1.28 -12.84
N ASN A 315 19.75 2.12 -12.56
CA ASN A 315 19.82 3.56 -12.75
C ASN A 315 20.24 4.30 -11.48
N GLU A 316 20.37 3.61 -10.35
CA GLU A 316 20.57 4.21 -9.02
C GLU A 316 19.56 5.34 -8.74
N LEU A 317 18.30 5.16 -9.16
CA LEU A 317 17.22 6.13 -9.00
C LEU A 317 16.22 5.65 -7.95
N THR A 318 16.01 6.42 -6.89
CA THR A 318 14.94 6.18 -5.92
C THR A 318 13.83 7.20 -6.12
N ILE A 319 12.57 6.75 -6.10
CA ILE A 319 11.38 7.58 -6.05
C ILE A 319 10.62 7.20 -4.79
N VAL A 320 10.44 8.15 -3.88
CA VAL A 320 9.66 7.97 -2.65
C VAL A 320 8.47 8.93 -2.68
N VAL A 321 7.27 8.39 -2.49
CA VAL A 321 6.04 9.18 -2.38
C VAL A 321 5.33 8.78 -1.10
N LEU A 322 5.00 9.75 -0.25
CA LEU A 322 4.24 9.56 0.98
C LEU A 322 3.02 10.49 0.96
N ALA A 323 1.84 9.96 1.25
CA ALA A 323 0.61 10.72 1.31
C ALA A 323 -0.14 10.45 2.62
N ASN A 324 -0.79 11.48 3.16
CA ASN A 324 -1.65 11.34 4.33
C ASN A 324 -3.12 11.09 3.98
N SER A 325 -3.34 10.44 2.83
CA SER A 325 -4.66 10.01 2.34
C SER A 325 -4.60 8.61 1.76
N ASP A 326 -5.74 7.92 1.67
CA ASP A 326 -5.83 6.57 1.09
C ASP A 326 -5.97 6.59 -0.44
N GLU A 327 -6.67 5.61 -1.04
CA GLU A 327 -6.88 5.49 -2.50
C GLU A 327 -5.63 5.22 -3.35
N LEU A 328 -4.57 4.70 -2.71
CA LEU A 328 -3.30 4.34 -3.35
C LEU A 328 -2.67 5.53 -4.10
N VAL A 329 -2.83 6.74 -3.56
CA VAL A 329 -2.37 7.98 -4.19
C VAL A 329 -0.86 7.96 -4.44
N ALA A 330 -0.08 7.58 -3.43
CA ALA A 330 1.37 7.48 -3.52
C ALA A 330 1.80 6.46 -4.57
N GLU A 331 1.19 5.27 -4.56
CA GLU A 331 1.48 4.20 -5.51
C GLU A 331 1.15 4.60 -6.95
N ARG A 332 0.04 5.33 -7.16
CA ARG A 332 -0.35 5.83 -8.48
C ARG A 332 0.59 6.91 -9.01
N ILE A 333 1.16 7.72 -8.13
CA ILE A 333 2.17 8.73 -8.47
C ILE A 333 3.51 8.02 -8.74
N SER A 334 3.99 7.18 -7.82
CA SER A 334 5.31 6.54 -7.93
C SER A 334 5.43 5.66 -9.18
N ASN A 335 4.44 4.80 -9.44
CA ASN A 335 4.44 3.91 -10.60
C ASN A 335 4.52 4.74 -11.88
N ARG A 336 3.77 5.83 -11.94
CA ARG A 336 3.73 6.73 -13.09
C ARG A 336 5.07 7.39 -13.33
N LEU A 337 5.72 7.89 -12.28
CA LEU A 337 7.05 8.48 -12.39
C LEU A 337 8.08 7.43 -12.84
N ALA A 338 8.02 6.21 -12.30
CA ALA A 338 8.89 5.11 -12.74
C ALA A 338 8.67 4.75 -14.22
N GLN A 339 7.42 4.77 -14.71
CA GLN A 339 7.08 4.56 -16.13
C GLN A 339 7.65 5.66 -17.03
N ILE A 340 7.45 6.92 -16.64
CA ILE A 340 8.00 8.08 -17.38
C ILE A 340 9.52 7.98 -17.48
N PHE A 341 10.20 7.67 -16.37
CA PHE A 341 11.65 7.53 -16.37
C PHE A 341 12.14 6.42 -17.31
N LYS A 342 11.40 5.31 -17.40
CA LYS A 342 11.66 4.19 -18.33
C LYS A 342 11.30 4.51 -19.78
N GLY A 343 10.74 5.69 -20.08
CA GLY A 343 10.29 6.08 -21.41
C GLY A 343 9.00 5.38 -21.85
N GLU A 344 8.21 4.87 -20.91
CA GLU A 344 6.90 4.27 -21.21
C GLU A 344 5.84 5.36 -21.45
N GLU A 345 4.90 5.08 -22.35
CA GLU A 345 3.74 5.95 -22.52
C GLU A 345 2.83 5.87 -21.28
N VAL A 346 2.50 7.04 -20.73
CA VAL A 346 1.61 7.15 -19.58
C VAL A 346 0.32 7.84 -19.99
N ASN A 347 -0.81 7.17 -19.71
CA ASN A 347 -2.15 7.75 -19.86
C ASN A 347 -2.31 9.04 -19.03
N SER A 348 -3.27 9.90 -19.38
CA SER A 348 -3.61 11.06 -18.54
C SER A 348 -3.98 10.66 -17.10
N VAL A 349 -3.77 11.56 -16.14
CA VAL A 349 -4.15 11.33 -14.75
C VAL A 349 -5.66 11.15 -14.66
N THR A 350 -6.09 10.01 -14.12
CA THR A 350 -7.49 9.71 -13.81
C THR A 350 -7.58 9.30 -12.34
N LEU A 351 -8.61 9.80 -11.66
CA LEU A 351 -8.93 9.38 -10.30
C LEU A 351 -9.45 7.94 -10.30
N PRO A 352 -9.51 7.22 -9.17
CA PRO A 352 -10.08 5.86 -9.16
C PRO A 352 -11.51 5.85 -9.72
N ALA A 353 -11.80 4.94 -10.66
CA ALA A 353 -13.05 4.99 -11.41
C ALA A 353 -14.30 4.83 -10.57
N LYS A 354 -14.20 4.19 -9.39
CA LYS A 354 -15.32 4.07 -8.45
C LYS A 354 -15.93 5.43 -8.06
N HIS A 355 -15.11 6.49 -7.95
CA HIS A 355 -15.59 7.84 -7.67
C HIS A 355 -16.26 8.46 -8.90
N PHE A 356 -15.77 8.16 -10.11
CA PHE A 356 -16.42 8.59 -11.35
C PHE A 356 -17.76 7.91 -11.56
N VAL A 357 -17.86 6.59 -11.32
CA VAL A 357 -19.12 5.84 -11.32
C VAL A 357 -20.14 6.52 -10.41
N PHE A 358 -19.76 6.78 -9.15
CA PHE A 358 -20.65 7.38 -8.18
C PHE A 358 -21.12 8.77 -8.62
N GLN A 359 -20.19 9.63 -9.04
CA GLN A 359 -20.51 10.97 -9.54
C GLN A 359 -21.48 10.92 -10.74
N GLN A 360 -21.21 10.07 -11.73
CA GLN A 360 -22.07 9.90 -12.89
C GLN A 360 -23.44 9.34 -12.51
N PHE A 361 -23.50 8.39 -11.57
CA PHE A 361 -24.76 7.83 -11.08
C PHE A 361 -25.62 8.91 -10.41
N LYS A 362 -25.05 9.72 -9.51
CA LYS A 362 -25.76 10.82 -8.86
C LYS A 362 -26.20 11.91 -9.83
N THR A 363 -25.43 12.15 -10.89
CA THR A 363 -25.71 13.23 -11.87
C THR A 363 -26.79 12.82 -12.88
N LEU A 364 -26.70 11.60 -13.41
CA LEU A 364 -27.57 11.13 -14.49
C LEU A 364 -28.88 10.52 -13.97
N GLY A 365 -28.84 9.91 -12.78
CA GLY A 365 -29.90 9.03 -12.33
C GLY A 365 -29.95 7.72 -13.14
N THR A 366 -30.76 6.76 -12.69
CA THR A 366 -30.69 5.36 -13.15
C THR A 366 -30.89 5.18 -14.66
N ASN A 367 -31.88 5.84 -15.26
CA ASN A 367 -32.22 5.62 -16.68
C ASN A 367 -31.15 6.17 -17.63
N GLU A 368 -30.69 7.40 -17.39
CA GLU A 368 -29.65 8.02 -18.20
C GLU A 368 -28.29 7.38 -17.96
N PHE A 369 -28.01 6.92 -16.73
CA PHE A 369 -26.79 6.16 -16.43
C PHE A 369 -26.70 4.89 -17.28
N LYS A 370 -27.78 4.09 -17.33
CA LYS A 370 -27.86 2.90 -18.19
C LYS A 370 -27.58 3.21 -19.67
N ALA A 371 -28.15 4.31 -20.16
CA ALA A 371 -28.04 4.69 -21.57
C ALA A 371 -26.66 5.26 -21.94
N LYS A 372 -26.05 6.08 -21.06
CA LYS A 372 -24.92 6.95 -21.42
C LYS A 372 -23.60 6.58 -20.75
N PHE A 373 -23.62 5.86 -19.62
CA PHE A 373 -22.42 5.69 -18.79
C PHE A 373 -21.27 5.00 -19.52
N LYS A 374 -21.53 3.96 -20.33
CA LYS A 374 -20.47 3.27 -21.08
C LYS A 374 -19.70 4.23 -22.02
N THR A 375 -20.41 5.17 -22.63
CA THR A 375 -19.80 6.17 -23.51
C THR A 375 -19.06 7.22 -22.68
N SER A 376 -19.68 7.80 -21.64
CA SER A 376 -19.03 8.83 -20.81
C SER A 376 -17.79 8.30 -20.09
N TYR A 377 -17.80 7.03 -19.68
CA TYR A 377 -16.68 6.33 -19.07
C TYR A 377 -15.45 6.27 -19.99
N LYS A 378 -15.65 5.85 -21.25
CA LYS A 378 -14.58 5.82 -22.25
C LYS A 378 -14.12 7.22 -22.62
N THR A 379 -15.04 8.17 -22.78
CA THR A 379 -14.72 9.57 -23.11
C THR A 379 -13.90 10.25 -22.00
N ALA A 380 -14.13 9.88 -20.73
CA ALA A 380 -13.37 10.39 -19.60
C ALA A 380 -11.97 9.75 -19.44
N GLY A 381 -11.56 8.87 -20.36
CA GLY A 381 -10.23 8.28 -20.38
C GLY A 381 -10.06 7.00 -19.54
N TYR A 382 -11.15 6.44 -19.00
CA TYR A 382 -11.07 5.18 -18.27
C TYR A 382 -11.00 3.97 -19.21
N SER A 383 -10.00 3.11 -18.97
CA SER A 383 -9.76 1.89 -19.75
C SER A 383 -10.03 0.61 -18.97
N GLU A 384 -10.19 0.67 -17.65
CA GLU A 384 -10.47 -0.52 -16.85
C GLU A 384 -11.87 -1.09 -17.11
N PHE A 385 -12.07 -2.36 -16.77
CA PHE A 385 -13.35 -3.02 -16.98
C PHE A 385 -14.47 -2.33 -16.17
N ILE A 386 -15.45 -1.75 -16.88
CA ILE A 386 -16.55 -0.98 -16.28
C ILE A 386 -17.31 -1.74 -15.19
N GLY A 387 -17.44 -3.07 -15.30
CA GLY A 387 -18.07 -3.89 -14.27
C GLY A 387 -17.30 -3.89 -12.95
N LYS A 388 -15.96 -3.88 -13.00
CA LYS A 388 -15.12 -3.74 -11.80
C LYS A 388 -15.37 -2.39 -11.13
N ALA A 389 -15.34 -1.30 -11.89
CA ALA A 389 -15.56 0.05 -11.35
C ALA A 389 -16.95 0.21 -10.72
N ILE A 390 -18.01 -0.32 -11.36
CA ILE A 390 -19.37 -0.31 -10.82
C ILE A 390 -19.44 -1.10 -9.52
N ASN A 391 -18.86 -2.30 -9.51
CA ASN A 391 -18.84 -3.18 -8.35
C ASN A 391 -18.11 -2.54 -7.15
N GLU A 392 -16.92 -1.98 -7.37
CA GLU A 392 -16.16 -1.29 -6.32
C GLU A 392 -16.90 -0.08 -5.77
N SER A 393 -17.54 0.72 -6.64
CA SER A 393 -18.33 1.88 -6.24
C SER A 393 -19.51 1.49 -5.35
N GLY A 394 -20.30 0.50 -5.77
CA GLY A 394 -21.46 0.05 -5.02
C GLY A 394 -21.09 -0.61 -3.67
N LEU A 395 -20.05 -1.44 -3.65
CA LEU A 395 -19.58 -2.08 -2.40
C LEU A 395 -18.96 -1.08 -1.43
N ALA A 396 -18.24 -0.06 -1.92
CA ALA A 396 -17.70 1.00 -1.06
C ALA A 396 -18.83 1.77 -0.35
N LEU A 397 -19.89 2.13 -1.08
CA LEU A 397 -21.08 2.79 -0.51
C LEU A 397 -21.75 1.91 0.55
N ILE A 398 -21.96 0.62 0.27
CA ILE A 398 -22.60 -0.30 1.22
C ILE A 398 -21.79 -0.42 2.50
N LYS A 399 -20.46 -0.60 2.39
CA LYS A 399 -19.57 -0.69 3.56
C LYS A 399 -19.57 0.60 4.40
N ASN A 400 -19.81 1.75 3.77
CA ASN A 400 -19.92 3.05 4.44
C ASN A 400 -21.36 3.37 4.91
N GLY A 401 -22.28 2.40 4.90
CA GLY A 401 -23.67 2.58 5.36
C GLY A 401 -24.61 3.23 4.35
N GLN A 402 -24.13 3.62 3.15
CA GLN A 402 -24.93 4.19 2.07
C GLN A 402 -25.61 3.08 1.25
N HIS A 403 -26.41 2.26 1.92
CA HIS A 403 -26.96 1.01 1.40
C HIS A 403 -27.84 1.18 0.16
N GLU A 404 -28.67 2.23 0.11
CA GLU A 404 -29.62 2.44 -1.01
C GLU A 404 -28.89 2.78 -2.32
N ASP A 405 -28.06 3.84 -2.30
CA ASP A 405 -27.25 4.23 -3.46
C ASP A 405 -26.31 3.09 -3.88
N GLY A 406 -25.68 2.42 -2.92
CA GLY A 406 -24.77 1.30 -3.19
C GLY A 406 -25.47 0.13 -3.88
N LEU A 407 -26.66 -0.26 -3.38
CA LEU A 407 -27.44 -1.35 -3.98
C LEU A 407 -27.92 -1.01 -5.40
N GLU A 408 -28.36 0.22 -5.65
CA GLU A 408 -28.77 0.66 -6.99
C GLU A 408 -27.60 0.66 -7.98
N ILE A 409 -26.41 1.07 -7.56
CA ILE A 409 -25.21 0.98 -8.39
C ILE A 409 -24.84 -0.48 -8.68
N ILE A 410 -24.85 -1.38 -7.68
CA ILE A 410 -24.56 -2.81 -7.91
C ILE A 410 -25.54 -3.43 -8.92
N LYS A 411 -26.83 -3.08 -8.87
CA LYS A 411 -27.83 -3.54 -9.85
C LYS A 411 -27.49 -3.14 -11.30
N MET A 412 -26.65 -2.12 -11.52
CA MET A 412 -26.20 -1.77 -12.87
C MET A 412 -25.36 -2.88 -13.50
N LEU A 413 -24.71 -3.73 -12.70
CA LEU A 413 -24.00 -4.92 -13.21
C LEU A 413 -24.98 -5.86 -13.92
N ASN A 414 -26.16 -6.10 -13.37
CA ASN A 414 -27.16 -6.97 -14.01
C ASN A 414 -27.72 -6.34 -15.31
N HIS A 415 -27.74 -5.01 -15.40
CA HIS A 415 -28.13 -4.33 -16.64
C HIS A 415 -27.08 -4.49 -17.74
N PHE A 416 -25.80 -4.20 -17.43
CA PHE A 416 -24.73 -4.25 -18.42
C PHE A 416 -24.26 -5.68 -18.73
N PHE A 417 -24.40 -6.60 -17.76
CA PHE A 417 -23.88 -7.97 -17.82
C PHE A 417 -24.91 -9.01 -17.34
N PRO A 418 -26.12 -9.07 -17.93
CA PRO A 418 -27.22 -9.92 -17.43
C PRO A 418 -26.93 -11.43 -17.46
N LYS A 419 -25.91 -11.86 -18.23
CA LYS A 419 -25.49 -13.26 -18.37
C LYS A 419 -24.22 -13.59 -17.57
N ALA A 420 -23.63 -12.63 -16.87
CA ALA A 420 -22.44 -12.87 -16.05
C ALA A 420 -22.87 -13.33 -14.65
N PRO A 421 -22.48 -14.53 -14.17
CA PRO A 421 -22.78 -14.96 -12.82
C PRO A 421 -22.21 -14.01 -11.75
N GLN A 422 -21.06 -13.38 -12.02
CA GLN A 422 -20.43 -12.38 -11.13
C GLN A 422 -21.35 -11.20 -10.83
N ALA A 423 -22.20 -10.77 -11.77
CA ALA A 423 -23.13 -9.66 -11.52
C ALA A 423 -24.17 -10.01 -10.43
N TYR A 424 -24.57 -11.28 -10.34
CA TYR A 424 -25.49 -11.76 -9.31
C TYR A 424 -24.75 -12.13 -8.02
N ASP A 425 -23.51 -12.59 -8.10
CA ASP A 425 -22.63 -12.81 -6.95
C ASP A 425 -22.34 -11.50 -6.19
N SER A 426 -22.00 -10.42 -6.91
CA SER A 426 -21.85 -9.08 -6.34
C SER A 426 -23.13 -8.59 -5.65
N LEU A 427 -24.29 -8.83 -6.24
CA LEU A 427 -25.58 -8.44 -5.66
C LEU A 427 -25.93 -9.31 -4.43
N ALA A 428 -25.61 -10.59 -4.47
CA ALA A 428 -25.72 -11.48 -3.31
C ALA A 428 -24.84 -10.99 -2.17
N TYR A 429 -23.58 -10.66 -2.46
CA TYR A 429 -22.66 -10.14 -1.46
C TYR A 429 -23.08 -8.78 -0.90
N ALA A 430 -23.61 -7.89 -1.74
CA ALA A 430 -24.22 -6.63 -1.30
C ALA A 430 -25.34 -6.89 -0.27
N HIS A 431 -26.25 -7.83 -0.56
CA HIS A 431 -27.29 -8.22 0.39
C HIS A 431 -26.74 -8.84 1.68
N PHE A 432 -25.69 -9.66 1.58
CA PHE A 432 -25.01 -10.24 2.74
C PHE A 432 -24.45 -9.16 3.66
N LEU A 433 -23.72 -8.17 3.11
CA LEU A 433 -23.18 -7.04 3.88
C LEU A 433 -24.26 -6.22 4.60
N MET A 434 -25.45 -6.13 4.02
CA MET A 434 -26.61 -5.45 4.62
C MET A 434 -27.40 -6.33 5.61
N GLY A 435 -26.95 -7.55 5.91
CA GLY A 435 -27.65 -8.51 6.78
C GLY A 435 -28.91 -9.14 6.15
N GLN A 436 -29.10 -9.01 4.84
CA GLN A 436 -30.29 -9.47 4.12
C GLN A 436 -30.09 -10.90 3.58
N LEU A 437 -29.88 -11.87 4.48
CA LEU A 437 -29.45 -13.24 4.15
C LEU A 437 -30.35 -13.95 3.13
N GLU A 438 -31.67 -13.85 3.26
CA GLU A 438 -32.61 -14.49 2.31
C GLU A 438 -32.48 -13.92 0.90
N LYS A 439 -32.35 -12.59 0.77
CA LYS A 439 -32.13 -11.95 -0.54
C LYS A 439 -30.77 -12.34 -1.11
N SER A 440 -29.76 -12.39 -0.24
CA SER A 440 -28.41 -12.83 -0.61
C SER A 440 -28.42 -14.24 -1.22
N ARG A 441 -29.06 -15.21 -0.55
CA ARG A 441 -29.24 -16.59 -1.05
C ARG A 441 -29.98 -16.63 -2.39
N VAL A 442 -31.06 -15.84 -2.54
CA VAL A 442 -31.84 -15.78 -3.78
C VAL A 442 -30.98 -15.27 -4.95
N GLU A 443 -30.19 -14.22 -4.75
CA GLU A 443 -29.33 -13.69 -5.82
C GLU A 443 -28.16 -14.64 -6.15
N PHE A 444 -27.53 -15.27 -5.14
CA PHE A 444 -26.46 -16.23 -5.39
C PHE A 444 -26.96 -17.46 -6.16
N LYS A 445 -28.19 -17.92 -5.88
CA LYS A 445 -28.83 -18.98 -6.67
C LYS A 445 -28.99 -18.62 -8.14
N LYS A 446 -29.20 -17.34 -8.48
CA LYS A 446 -29.23 -16.89 -9.89
C LYS A 446 -27.86 -17.00 -10.54
N ALA A 447 -26.77 -16.70 -9.81
CA ALA A 447 -25.41 -16.93 -10.31
C ALA A 447 -25.17 -18.41 -10.64
N LEU A 448 -25.57 -19.32 -9.74
CA LEU A 448 -25.46 -20.77 -9.96
C LEU A 448 -26.35 -21.28 -11.10
N ASN A 449 -27.53 -20.69 -11.31
CA ASN A 449 -28.38 -21.03 -12.45
C ASN A 449 -27.74 -20.65 -13.79
N LEU A 450 -26.93 -19.58 -13.83
CA LEU A 450 -26.18 -19.19 -15.03
C LEU A 450 -24.93 -20.06 -15.23
N ASN A 451 -24.29 -20.47 -14.14
CA ASN A 451 -23.15 -21.38 -14.16
C ASN A 451 -23.12 -22.25 -12.90
N PRO A 452 -23.52 -23.54 -12.97
CA PRO A 452 -23.57 -24.43 -11.81
C PRO A 452 -22.22 -24.68 -11.13
N ASN A 453 -21.12 -24.48 -11.84
CA ASN A 453 -19.75 -24.64 -11.32
C ASN A 453 -19.12 -23.31 -10.89
N PHE A 454 -19.92 -22.24 -10.81
CA PHE A 454 -19.42 -20.91 -10.42
C PHE A 454 -18.94 -20.93 -8.96
N LYS A 455 -17.72 -20.44 -8.76
CA LYS A 455 -17.15 -20.18 -7.44
C LYS A 455 -17.29 -18.69 -7.17
N SER A 456 -17.87 -18.34 -6.03
CA SER A 456 -18.05 -16.94 -5.63
C SER A 456 -16.71 -16.22 -5.52
N ASP A 457 -16.69 -14.96 -5.94
CA ASP A 457 -15.58 -14.03 -5.79
C ASP A 457 -15.44 -13.55 -4.31
N TYR A 458 -16.46 -13.77 -3.47
CA TYR A 458 -16.56 -13.25 -2.09
C TYR A 458 -16.55 -14.30 -0.99
N HIS A 459 -16.35 -15.57 -1.35
CA HIS A 459 -16.45 -16.77 -0.51
C HIS A 459 -17.87 -17.36 -0.42
N GLN A 460 -18.03 -18.59 -0.92
CA GLN A 460 -19.33 -19.25 -1.07
C GLN A 460 -20.09 -19.47 0.25
N ASN A 461 -19.37 -19.62 1.36
CA ASN A 461 -19.97 -19.83 2.68
C ASN A 461 -20.79 -18.63 3.20
N ASN A 462 -20.65 -17.45 2.60
CA ASN A 462 -21.48 -16.30 2.94
C ASN A 462 -22.96 -16.51 2.59
N PHE A 463 -23.25 -17.49 1.73
CA PHE A 463 -24.57 -17.72 1.13
C PHE A 463 -25.20 -19.05 1.53
N ASN A 464 -24.61 -19.76 2.51
CA ASN A 464 -25.17 -21.01 3.02
C ASN A 464 -26.30 -20.74 4.01
#